data_AF-A0A661QNI6-F1
#
_entry.id   AF-A0A661QNI6-F1
#
_cell.length_a   1.000
_cell.length_b   1.000
_cell.length_c   1.000
_cell.angle_alpha   90.00
_cell.angle_beta   90.00
_cell.angle_gamma   90.00
#
_symmetry.space_group_name_H-M   'P 1'
#
loop_
_entity.id
_entity.type
_entity.pdbx_description
1 polymer ?
#
loop_
_entity_poly.entity_id
_entity_poly.type
_entity_poly.pdbx_seq_one_letter_code
_entity_poly.pdbx_strand_id
1 'polypeptide(L)'
;MERRKVYLAMKSVGEARELFFSKLTHRRTKPQEVDTNEALGRVTAEPVFATLSSPTYHSAAMDGVAVRSELTYGTSERKPKILMVGKDAVLVNTGQPLPEGFDSVIMVEKLHQIDDEHIEIRSPVYPWQNVRKVGEDIIATQLLLPQNHRIRAIDIGALISGGVFSVKVWSLPKVAIIPSGSELVDYRKVRDDKTLEPGKILESNSSVLAAMVRENGGEPVIYELVPDDQSLIRAAIKGALDSGADIVIINAGSSAGSKDYTVHAIEDLGEVVVHGVAMMPGKPTILGLIKGKPVIGNPGYSVSSVLSFDQFVKPLLYILQGAEAAEPHKIRVRPTRDIPSKLGIEEFLRVSIGKVGDRYVATPLARAAGSITTLTRAEGIIRIPELSEGISQSEEVEAELLVDEKDLLNTVVFIGSHDMTIDLIADEIRKEGNAIRISSSNVGSLGGLIALRKRTCHISGSHLLDPDSGQYNLSYIQRYLKGLPVAV
;
A
#
# COMPACT_ATOMS: atom_id res chain seq x y z
N MET A 1 47.44 -2.60 -7.01
CA MET A 1 46.48 -1.47 -7.04
C MET A 1 45.29 -1.92 -7.87
N GLU A 2 44.22 -2.41 -7.23
CA GLU A 2 42.97 -2.74 -7.94
C GLU A 2 42.33 -1.45 -8.46
N ARG A 3 41.98 -1.43 -9.75
CA ARG A 3 41.32 -0.29 -10.39
C ARG A 3 39.93 -0.13 -9.76
N ARG A 4 39.67 1.04 -9.18
CA ARG A 4 38.34 1.48 -8.74
C ARG A 4 37.40 1.44 -9.94
N LYS A 5 36.44 0.51 -9.97
CA LYS A 5 35.36 0.51 -10.98
C LYS A 5 34.48 1.73 -10.70
N VAL A 6 34.78 2.85 -11.37
CA VAL A 6 33.84 3.97 -11.46
C VAL A 6 32.63 3.47 -12.25
N TYR A 7 31.41 3.79 -11.82
CA TYR A 7 30.18 3.45 -12.56
C TYR A 7 30.16 4.20 -13.90
N LEU A 8 30.82 3.65 -14.92
CA LEU A 8 31.13 4.36 -16.18
C LEU A 8 29.94 4.44 -17.14
N ALA A 9 28.86 3.67 -16.91
CA ALA A 9 27.59 3.77 -17.63
C ALA A 9 26.44 3.28 -16.73
N MET A 10 25.93 4.14 -15.84
CA MET A 10 24.76 3.82 -15.02
C MET A 10 23.51 3.78 -15.89
N LYS A 11 22.62 2.82 -15.62
CA LYS A 11 21.30 2.73 -16.26
C LYS A 11 20.30 3.62 -15.52
N SER A 12 19.40 4.28 -16.26
CA SER A 12 18.26 4.97 -15.64
C SER A 12 17.39 3.96 -14.88
N VAL A 13 16.53 4.44 -13.98
CA VAL A 13 15.58 3.57 -13.26
C VAL A 13 14.69 2.80 -14.24
N GLY A 14 14.20 3.48 -15.29
CA GLY A 14 13.39 2.88 -16.34
C GLY A 14 14.13 1.76 -17.09
N GLU A 15 15.33 2.04 -17.58
CA GLU A 15 16.16 1.04 -18.29
C GLU A 15 16.51 -0.16 -17.38
N ALA A 16 16.85 0.09 -16.12
CA ALA A 16 17.17 -0.98 -15.17
C ALA A 16 15.96 -1.89 -14.92
N ARG A 17 14.75 -1.32 -14.77
CA ARG A 17 13.50 -2.06 -14.61
C ARG A 17 13.19 -2.89 -15.86
N GLU A 18 13.31 -2.31 -17.05
CA GLU A 18 13.07 -3.00 -18.31
C GLU A 18 14.01 -4.19 -18.50
N LEU A 19 15.32 -3.98 -18.33
CA LEU A 19 16.34 -5.02 -18.46
C LEU A 19 16.13 -6.17 -17.46
N PHE A 20 15.77 -5.84 -16.23
CA PHE A 20 15.63 -6.82 -15.16
C PHE A 20 14.31 -7.59 -15.25
N PHE A 21 13.18 -6.90 -15.43
CA PHE A 21 11.86 -7.51 -15.41
C PHE A 21 11.51 -8.27 -16.69
N SER A 22 12.06 -7.87 -17.85
CA SER A 22 11.89 -8.62 -19.11
C SER A 22 12.41 -10.06 -19.01
N LYS A 23 13.42 -10.30 -18.18
CA LYS A 23 13.96 -11.65 -17.90
C LYS A 23 13.11 -12.46 -16.92
N LEU A 24 12.11 -11.84 -16.27
CA LEU A 24 11.34 -12.42 -15.18
C LEU A 24 9.82 -12.45 -15.43
N THR A 25 9.34 -11.92 -16.56
CA THR A 25 7.91 -11.69 -16.84
C THR A 25 7.06 -12.96 -16.76
N HIS A 26 7.63 -14.13 -17.09
CA HIS A 26 6.91 -15.41 -17.08
C HIS A 26 7.07 -16.21 -15.78
N ARG A 27 7.84 -15.73 -14.79
CA ARG A 27 7.96 -16.44 -13.52
C ARG A 27 6.71 -16.24 -12.67
N ARG A 28 6.21 -17.34 -12.14
CA ARG A 28 5.20 -17.36 -11.08
C ARG A 28 5.67 -18.26 -9.95
N THR A 29 5.18 -18.04 -8.74
CA THR A 29 5.26 -19.02 -7.67
C THR A 29 4.43 -20.25 -8.04
N LYS A 30 4.53 -21.32 -7.27
CA LYS A 30 3.67 -22.49 -7.49
C LYS A 30 2.24 -22.17 -7.01
N PRO A 31 1.20 -22.69 -7.67
CA PRO A 31 -0.14 -22.69 -7.11
C PRO A 31 -0.19 -23.48 -5.80
N GLN A 32 -0.99 -23.02 -4.86
CA GLN A 32 -1.37 -23.73 -3.65
C GLN A 32 -2.86 -23.58 -3.40
N GLU A 33 -3.47 -24.56 -2.76
CA GLU A 33 -4.86 -24.48 -2.33
C GLU A 33 -4.94 -23.90 -0.91
N VAL A 34 -5.89 -23.00 -0.68
CA VAL A 34 -6.18 -22.41 0.63
C VAL A 34 -7.68 -22.43 0.91
N ASP A 35 -8.07 -22.43 2.18
CA ASP A 35 -9.46 -22.23 2.58
C ASP A 35 -9.95 -20.86 2.08
N THR A 36 -11.22 -20.77 1.69
CA THR A 36 -11.79 -19.51 1.17
C THR A 36 -11.71 -18.39 2.20
N ASN A 37 -11.86 -18.65 3.50
CA ASN A 37 -11.74 -17.61 4.53
C ASN A 37 -10.30 -17.10 4.70
N GLU A 38 -9.30 -17.89 4.31
CA GLU A 38 -7.88 -17.52 4.34
C GLU A 38 -7.41 -16.91 3.01
N ALA A 39 -8.30 -16.82 2.01
CA ALA A 39 -7.95 -16.37 0.67
C ALA A 39 -7.91 -14.84 0.52
N LEU A 40 -8.33 -14.07 1.53
CA LEU A 40 -8.34 -12.60 1.47
C LEU A 40 -6.95 -12.03 1.12
N GLY A 41 -6.90 -11.18 0.09
CA GLY A 41 -5.67 -10.56 -0.38
C GLY A 41 -4.74 -11.47 -1.18
N ARG A 42 -5.05 -12.77 -1.31
CA ARG A 42 -4.34 -13.72 -2.18
C ARG A 42 -4.76 -13.51 -3.64
N VAL A 43 -3.97 -14.05 -4.56
CA VAL A 43 -4.21 -13.92 -6.00
C VAL A 43 -4.54 -15.28 -6.60
N THR A 44 -5.66 -15.40 -7.33
CA THR A 44 -6.11 -16.66 -7.94
C THR A 44 -5.10 -17.19 -8.96
N ALA A 45 -4.75 -18.47 -8.84
CA ALA A 45 -3.80 -19.14 -9.75
C ALA A 45 -4.49 -19.74 -10.99
N GLU A 46 -5.81 -19.90 -10.97
CA GLU A 46 -6.63 -20.40 -12.07
C GLU A 46 -8.03 -19.73 -12.00
N PRO A 47 -8.84 -19.75 -13.08
CA PRO A 47 -10.22 -19.28 -13.01
C PRO A 47 -11.04 -20.10 -12.00
N VAL A 48 -11.88 -19.42 -11.23
CA VAL A 48 -12.71 -20.02 -10.19
C VAL A 48 -14.17 -20.04 -10.62
N PHE A 49 -14.75 -21.23 -10.69
CA PHE A 49 -16.13 -21.43 -11.14
C PHE A 49 -17.04 -21.83 -9.99
N ALA A 50 -18.29 -21.36 -10.01
CA ALA A 50 -19.32 -21.77 -9.07
C ALA A 50 -19.66 -23.25 -9.26
N THR A 51 -19.86 -23.96 -8.15
CA THR A 51 -20.37 -25.34 -8.12
C THR A 51 -21.85 -25.38 -7.75
N LEU A 52 -22.36 -24.33 -7.08
CA LEU A 52 -23.74 -24.16 -6.67
C LEU A 52 -24.34 -22.90 -7.27
N SER A 53 -25.64 -22.93 -7.50
CA SER A 53 -26.42 -21.73 -7.80
C SER A 53 -26.80 -21.00 -6.50
N SER A 54 -26.88 -19.68 -6.53
CA SER A 54 -27.37 -18.85 -5.43
C SER A 54 -28.56 -18.01 -5.90
N PRO A 55 -29.76 -18.16 -5.30
CA PRO A 55 -30.14 -19.20 -4.35
C PRO A 55 -30.17 -20.61 -5.00
N THR A 56 -30.11 -21.67 -4.18
CA THR A 56 -30.15 -23.07 -4.63
C THR A 56 -31.56 -23.60 -4.90
N TYR A 57 -32.59 -22.84 -4.52
CA TYR A 57 -34.01 -23.14 -4.70
C TYR A 57 -34.78 -21.85 -5.04
N HIS A 58 -35.98 -21.98 -5.59
CA HIS A 58 -36.89 -20.85 -5.76
C HIS A 58 -37.39 -20.42 -4.37
N SER A 59 -37.18 -19.17 -3.98
CA SER A 59 -37.54 -18.69 -2.65
C SER A 59 -38.47 -17.48 -2.69
N ALA A 60 -39.24 -17.29 -1.64
CA ALA A 60 -40.06 -16.09 -1.50
C ALA A 60 -39.17 -14.84 -1.39
N ALA A 61 -39.42 -13.84 -2.24
CA ALA A 61 -38.69 -12.56 -2.19
C ALA A 61 -39.27 -11.59 -1.15
N MET A 62 -40.47 -11.87 -0.64
CA MET A 62 -41.23 -11.05 0.30
C MET A 62 -41.98 -11.95 1.30
N ASP A 63 -42.32 -11.41 2.46
CA ASP A 63 -43.21 -12.06 3.42
C ASP A 63 -44.65 -12.01 2.90
N GLY A 64 -45.41 -13.11 3.04
CA GLY A 64 -46.80 -13.17 2.63
C GLY A 64 -47.29 -14.58 2.34
N VAL A 65 -47.94 -14.78 1.19
CA VAL A 65 -48.47 -16.08 0.78
C VAL A 65 -48.03 -16.49 -0.61
N ALA A 66 -47.53 -17.72 -0.74
CA ALA A 66 -47.31 -18.37 -2.00
C ALA A 66 -48.67 -18.75 -2.62
N VAL A 67 -48.88 -18.43 -3.89
CA VAL A 67 -50.09 -18.72 -4.67
C VAL A 67 -49.74 -19.32 -6.03
N ARG A 68 -50.69 -20.06 -6.63
CA ARG A 68 -50.70 -20.29 -8.08
C ARG A 68 -51.20 -19.02 -8.76
N SER A 69 -50.36 -18.37 -9.55
CA SER A 69 -50.68 -17.11 -10.25
C SER A 69 -52.02 -17.17 -10.97
N GLU A 70 -52.31 -18.29 -11.65
CA GLU A 70 -53.55 -18.55 -12.37
C GLU A 70 -54.80 -18.41 -11.49
N LEU A 71 -54.73 -18.83 -10.23
CA LEU A 71 -55.86 -18.67 -9.30
C LEU A 71 -56.16 -17.21 -8.99
N THR A 72 -55.22 -16.30 -9.22
CA THR A 72 -55.43 -14.87 -8.95
C THR A 72 -55.98 -14.11 -10.16
N TYR A 73 -56.00 -14.71 -11.35
CA TYR A 73 -56.41 -14.04 -12.57
C TYR A 73 -57.85 -13.53 -12.52
N GLY A 74 -58.06 -12.33 -13.05
CA GLY A 74 -59.37 -11.65 -13.02
C GLY A 74 -59.75 -11.04 -11.67
N THR A 75 -58.89 -11.12 -10.65
CA THR A 75 -59.06 -10.42 -9.38
C THR A 75 -58.88 -8.91 -9.59
N SER A 76 -59.72 -8.10 -8.93
CA SER A 76 -59.56 -6.63 -8.87
C SER A 76 -60.22 -6.10 -7.60
N GLU A 77 -60.04 -4.82 -7.25
CA GLU A 77 -60.70 -4.23 -6.08
C GLU A 77 -62.23 -4.36 -6.13
N ARG A 78 -62.82 -4.32 -7.32
CA ARG A 78 -64.27 -4.48 -7.53
C ARG A 78 -64.71 -5.95 -7.57
N LYS A 79 -63.76 -6.87 -7.73
CA LYS A 79 -63.99 -8.31 -7.81
C LYS A 79 -62.89 -9.01 -7.00
N PRO A 80 -62.90 -8.87 -5.66
CA PRO A 80 -61.92 -9.52 -4.81
C PRO A 80 -62.10 -11.04 -4.88
N LYS A 81 -61.03 -11.77 -4.53
CA LYS A 81 -61.06 -13.23 -4.47
C LYS A 81 -60.60 -13.68 -3.09
N ILE A 82 -61.32 -14.65 -2.53
CA ILE A 82 -60.98 -15.29 -1.27
C ILE A 82 -60.17 -16.54 -1.59
N LEU A 83 -59.02 -16.71 -0.93
CA LEU A 83 -58.16 -17.88 -1.03
C LEU A 83 -58.18 -18.61 0.32
N MET A 84 -58.21 -19.93 0.28
CA MET A 84 -58.11 -20.78 1.47
C MET A 84 -56.65 -21.06 1.80
N VAL A 85 -56.22 -20.68 3.01
CA VAL A 85 -54.88 -20.98 3.54
C VAL A 85 -54.71 -22.49 3.69
N GLY A 86 -53.55 -23.02 3.29
CA GLY A 86 -53.26 -24.45 3.27
C GLY A 86 -53.72 -25.19 2.00
N LYS A 87 -54.52 -24.56 1.13
CA LYS A 87 -55.00 -25.14 -0.13
C LYS A 87 -54.69 -24.28 -1.36
N ASP A 88 -55.15 -23.03 -1.34
CA ASP A 88 -54.99 -22.08 -2.45
C ASP A 88 -53.83 -21.10 -2.21
N ALA A 89 -53.46 -20.92 -0.94
CA ALA A 89 -52.38 -20.07 -0.48
C ALA A 89 -51.59 -20.77 0.64
N VAL A 90 -50.27 -20.59 0.67
CA VAL A 90 -49.40 -21.11 1.75
C VAL A 90 -48.58 -19.95 2.31
N LEU A 91 -48.60 -19.77 3.62
CA LEU A 91 -47.79 -18.73 4.28
C LEU A 91 -46.31 -18.98 4.04
N VAL A 92 -45.61 -17.94 3.60
CA VAL A 92 -44.16 -17.96 3.36
C VAL A 92 -43.54 -16.67 3.88
N ASN A 93 -42.37 -16.80 4.49
CA ASN A 93 -41.50 -15.67 4.81
C ASN A 93 -40.38 -15.54 3.76
N THR A 94 -39.82 -14.35 3.66
CA THR A 94 -38.70 -14.01 2.80
C THR A 94 -37.56 -15.01 2.99
N GLY A 95 -37.06 -15.55 1.88
CA GLY A 95 -36.00 -16.56 1.86
C GLY A 95 -36.48 -17.99 2.06
N GLN A 96 -37.73 -18.25 2.47
CA GLN A 96 -38.25 -19.62 2.55
C GLN A 96 -38.41 -20.25 1.15
N PRO A 97 -38.22 -21.57 1.02
CA PRO A 97 -38.51 -22.27 -0.22
C PRO A 97 -39.95 -22.08 -0.67
N LEU A 98 -40.14 -21.84 -1.97
CA LEU A 98 -41.46 -21.80 -2.58
C LEU A 98 -42.08 -23.21 -2.54
N PRO A 99 -43.28 -23.40 -1.98
CA PRO A 99 -43.92 -24.70 -1.92
C PRO A 99 -44.20 -25.28 -3.32
N GLU A 100 -44.16 -26.61 -3.44
CA GLU A 100 -44.38 -27.29 -4.72
C GLU A 100 -45.76 -26.95 -5.31
N GLY A 101 -45.77 -26.65 -6.61
CA GLY A 101 -47.00 -26.29 -7.33
C GLY A 101 -47.45 -24.83 -7.15
N PHE A 102 -46.70 -24.00 -6.43
CA PHE A 102 -46.90 -22.55 -6.33
C PHE A 102 -45.84 -21.83 -7.18
N ASP A 103 -46.18 -20.68 -7.76
CA ASP A 103 -45.30 -19.99 -8.73
C ASP A 103 -45.09 -18.50 -8.42
N SER A 104 -45.78 -17.93 -7.42
CA SER A 104 -45.77 -16.49 -7.13
C SER A 104 -46.03 -16.22 -5.65
N VAL A 105 -45.63 -15.05 -5.15
CA VAL A 105 -45.88 -14.62 -3.77
C VAL A 105 -46.64 -13.29 -3.74
N ILE A 106 -47.72 -13.23 -2.97
CA ILE A 106 -48.44 -11.99 -2.67
C ILE A 106 -47.92 -11.47 -1.34
N MET A 107 -47.44 -10.22 -1.32
CA MET A 107 -46.91 -9.58 -0.11
C MET A 107 -47.97 -9.45 0.97
N VAL A 108 -47.60 -9.60 2.23
CA VAL A 108 -48.50 -9.54 3.39
C VAL A 108 -49.29 -8.23 3.45
N GLU A 109 -48.71 -7.10 3.03
CA GLU A 109 -49.37 -5.79 2.98
C GLU A 109 -50.53 -5.72 1.98
N LYS A 110 -50.60 -6.69 1.05
CA LYS A 110 -51.67 -6.80 0.05
C LYS A 110 -52.72 -7.85 0.41
N LEU A 111 -52.58 -8.50 1.57
CA LEU A 111 -53.51 -9.51 2.06
C LEU A 111 -54.48 -8.86 3.04
N HIS A 112 -55.76 -9.20 2.92
CA HIS A 112 -56.77 -8.85 3.90
C HIS A 112 -57.27 -10.12 4.59
N GLN A 113 -56.83 -10.35 5.82
CA GLN A 113 -57.23 -11.53 6.60
C GLN A 113 -58.72 -11.42 6.94
N ILE A 114 -59.51 -12.43 6.57
CA ILE A 114 -60.94 -12.49 6.92
C ILE A 114 -61.11 -13.25 8.25
N ASP A 115 -60.49 -14.44 8.33
CA ASP A 115 -60.47 -15.32 9.50
C ASP A 115 -59.20 -16.19 9.45
N ASP A 116 -59.06 -17.18 10.34
CA ASP A 116 -57.84 -18.01 10.42
C ASP A 116 -57.56 -18.87 9.16
N GLU A 117 -58.56 -19.15 8.33
CA GLU A 117 -58.45 -20.03 7.16
C GLU A 117 -58.56 -19.28 5.83
N HIS A 118 -59.01 -18.02 5.83
CA HIS A 118 -59.34 -17.29 4.61
C HIS A 118 -58.65 -15.91 4.51
N ILE A 119 -58.08 -15.66 3.33
CA ILE A 119 -57.49 -14.37 2.96
C ILE A 119 -58.17 -13.82 1.71
N GLU A 120 -58.45 -12.52 1.72
CA GLU A 120 -58.94 -11.78 0.55
C GLU A 120 -57.77 -11.12 -0.18
N ILE A 121 -57.74 -11.30 -1.50
CA ILE A 121 -56.84 -10.60 -2.42
C ILE A 121 -57.65 -9.66 -3.32
N ARG A 122 -57.06 -8.48 -3.62
CA ARG A 122 -57.70 -7.42 -4.44
C ARG A 122 -56.97 -7.12 -5.73
N SER A 123 -55.85 -7.78 -5.99
CA SER A 123 -55.08 -7.66 -7.23
C SER A 123 -54.54 -9.03 -7.65
N PRO A 124 -54.43 -9.31 -8.96
CA PRO A 124 -53.80 -10.52 -9.44
C PRO A 124 -52.27 -10.42 -9.29
N VAL A 125 -51.59 -11.56 -9.36
CA VAL A 125 -50.13 -11.64 -9.53
C VAL A 125 -49.78 -12.40 -10.79
N TYR A 126 -48.67 -12.04 -11.43
CA TYR A 126 -48.15 -12.74 -12.60
C TYR A 126 -47.16 -13.85 -12.18
N PRO A 127 -46.96 -14.90 -13.00
CA PRO A 127 -46.03 -15.99 -12.68
C PRO A 127 -44.64 -15.46 -12.29
N TRP A 128 -44.05 -16.01 -11.24
CA TRP A 128 -42.75 -15.62 -10.67
C TRP A 128 -42.69 -14.23 -10.03
N GLN A 129 -43.83 -13.58 -9.81
CA GLN A 129 -43.86 -12.33 -9.07
C GLN A 129 -43.43 -12.56 -7.61
N ASN A 130 -42.50 -11.73 -7.12
CA ASN A 130 -41.93 -11.81 -5.77
C ASN A 130 -41.33 -13.19 -5.44
N VAL A 131 -40.75 -13.87 -6.43
CA VAL A 131 -40.01 -15.12 -6.25
C VAL A 131 -38.57 -14.89 -6.69
N ARG A 132 -37.62 -15.19 -5.80
CA ARG A 132 -36.21 -15.26 -6.18
C ARG A 132 -35.94 -16.57 -6.86
N LYS A 133 -35.46 -16.54 -8.10
CA LYS A 133 -35.27 -17.76 -8.90
C LYS A 133 -33.98 -18.49 -8.52
N VAL A 134 -33.94 -19.80 -8.73
CA VAL A 134 -32.67 -20.56 -8.63
C VAL A 134 -31.62 -19.89 -9.50
N GLY A 135 -30.48 -19.59 -8.91
CA GLY A 135 -29.36 -18.94 -9.59
C GLY A 135 -29.64 -17.53 -10.12
N GLU A 136 -30.57 -16.80 -9.50
CA GLU A 136 -30.81 -15.39 -9.80
C GLU A 136 -29.54 -14.53 -9.67
N ASP A 137 -28.66 -14.86 -8.73
CA ASP A 137 -27.39 -14.16 -8.49
C ASP A 137 -26.20 -14.91 -9.10
N ILE A 138 -26.03 -16.18 -8.71
CA ILE A 138 -24.95 -17.05 -9.19
C ILE A 138 -25.54 -18.30 -9.82
N ILE A 139 -25.10 -18.65 -11.02
CA ILE A 139 -25.47 -19.92 -11.67
C ILE A 139 -24.32 -20.91 -11.48
N ALA A 140 -24.62 -22.18 -11.17
CA ALA A 140 -23.61 -23.23 -11.21
C ALA A 140 -22.86 -23.22 -12.56
N THR A 141 -21.55 -23.45 -12.55
CA THR A 141 -20.60 -23.32 -13.67
C THR A 141 -20.27 -21.90 -14.13
N GLN A 142 -20.86 -20.86 -13.54
CA GLN A 142 -20.48 -19.47 -13.80
C GLN A 142 -19.04 -19.21 -13.35
N LEU A 143 -18.28 -18.46 -14.15
CA LEU A 143 -16.99 -17.91 -13.72
C LEU A 143 -17.23 -16.85 -12.64
N LEU A 144 -16.77 -17.12 -11.41
CA LEU A 144 -16.85 -16.17 -10.30
C LEU A 144 -15.68 -15.19 -10.35
N LEU A 145 -14.46 -15.71 -10.39
CA LEU A 145 -13.24 -14.92 -10.39
C LEU A 145 -12.32 -15.38 -11.53
N PRO A 146 -11.78 -14.47 -12.35
CA PRO A 146 -10.78 -14.82 -13.34
C PRO A 146 -9.47 -15.24 -12.65
N GLN A 147 -8.56 -15.85 -13.43
CA GLN A 147 -7.17 -16.03 -13.00
C GLN A 147 -6.49 -14.67 -12.77
N ASN A 148 -5.55 -14.62 -11.83
CA ASN A 148 -4.82 -13.41 -11.44
C ASN A 148 -5.69 -12.32 -10.79
N HIS A 149 -6.84 -12.71 -10.24
CA HIS A 149 -7.69 -11.83 -9.46
C HIS A 149 -7.20 -11.74 -8.01
N ARG A 150 -6.98 -10.53 -7.51
CA ARG A 150 -6.70 -10.31 -6.09
C ARG A 150 -8.01 -10.36 -5.31
N ILE A 151 -8.16 -11.38 -4.49
CA ILE A 151 -9.39 -11.68 -3.74
C ILE A 151 -9.64 -10.60 -2.69
N ARG A 152 -10.82 -9.96 -2.76
CA ARG A 152 -11.30 -8.92 -1.84
C ARG A 152 -12.28 -9.52 -0.84
N ALA A 153 -12.64 -8.74 0.18
CA ALA A 153 -13.59 -9.15 1.22
C ALA A 153 -14.94 -9.60 0.63
N ILE A 154 -15.48 -8.88 -0.36
CA ILE A 154 -16.78 -9.22 -0.97
C ILE A 154 -16.71 -10.50 -1.82
N ASP A 155 -15.53 -10.80 -2.39
CA ASP A 155 -15.33 -11.96 -3.24
C ASP A 155 -15.40 -13.25 -2.40
N ILE A 156 -15.03 -13.21 -1.11
CA ILE A 156 -15.19 -14.32 -0.16
C ILE A 156 -16.65 -14.76 -0.07
N GLY A 157 -17.58 -13.80 0.07
CA GLY A 157 -19.01 -14.08 0.12
C GLY A 157 -19.54 -14.71 -1.17
N ALA A 158 -19.07 -14.21 -2.33
CA ALA A 158 -19.45 -14.76 -3.63
C ALA A 158 -18.93 -16.20 -3.83
N LEU A 159 -17.68 -16.47 -3.45
CA LEU A 159 -17.09 -17.81 -3.49
C LEU A 159 -17.89 -18.82 -2.65
N ILE A 160 -18.16 -18.48 -1.39
CA ILE A 160 -18.93 -19.33 -0.48
C ILE A 160 -20.36 -19.54 -1.02
N SER A 161 -21.03 -18.48 -1.48
CA SER A 161 -22.39 -18.56 -2.04
C SER A 161 -22.44 -19.40 -3.31
N GLY A 162 -21.36 -19.40 -4.10
CA GLY A 162 -21.19 -20.24 -5.28
C GLY A 162 -20.68 -21.66 -4.98
N GLY A 163 -20.57 -22.06 -3.71
CA GLY A 163 -20.12 -23.41 -3.31
C GLY A 163 -18.62 -23.66 -3.49
N VAL A 164 -17.82 -22.60 -3.49
CA VAL A 164 -16.36 -22.68 -3.53
C VAL A 164 -15.81 -22.47 -2.13
N PHE A 165 -15.33 -23.56 -1.51
CA PHE A 165 -14.82 -23.55 -0.14
C PHE A 165 -13.30 -23.57 -0.06
N SER A 166 -12.61 -23.97 -1.14
CA SER A 166 -11.17 -23.83 -1.31
C SER A 166 -10.85 -23.17 -2.65
N VAL A 167 -9.76 -22.41 -2.70
CA VAL A 167 -9.33 -21.70 -3.91
C VAL A 167 -7.86 -21.96 -4.17
N LYS A 168 -7.50 -22.26 -5.43
CA LYS A 168 -6.11 -22.28 -5.85
C LYS A 168 -5.61 -20.86 -6.05
N VAL A 169 -4.61 -20.49 -5.27
CA VAL A 169 -3.97 -19.17 -5.29
C VAL A 169 -2.47 -19.33 -5.55
N TRP A 170 -1.81 -18.29 -6.04
CA TRP A 170 -0.36 -18.27 -6.10
C TRP A 170 0.21 -18.30 -4.67
N SER A 171 1.22 -19.13 -4.42
CA SER A 171 1.95 -19.11 -3.14
C SER A 171 2.59 -17.73 -2.93
N LEU A 172 2.68 -17.29 -1.68
CA LEU A 172 3.40 -16.06 -1.35
C LEU A 172 4.87 -16.24 -1.74
N PRO A 173 5.49 -15.29 -2.47
CA PRO A 173 6.90 -15.38 -2.81
C PRO A 173 7.78 -15.40 -1.57
N LYS A 174 8.69 -16.37 -1.49
CA LYS A 174 9.65 -16.46 -0.38
C LYS A 174 10.84 -15.56 -0.63
N VAL A 175 11.11 -14.64 0.29
CA VAL A 175 12.20 -13.65 0.17
C VAL A 175 13.23 -13.87 1.25
N ALA A 176 14.41 -14.36 0.86
CA ALA A 176 15.54 -14.45 1.77
C ALA A 176 16.22 -13.07 1.89
N ILE A 177 16.45 -12.61 3.12
CA ILE A 177 17.11 -11.34 3.43
C ILE A 177 18.40 -11.66 4.17
N ILE A 178 19.53 -11.31 3.55
CA ILE A 178 20.88 -11.56 4.05
C ILE A 178 21.49 -10.22 4.42
N PRO A 179 21.51 -9.84 5.72
CA PRO A 179 22.24 -8.66 6.13
C PRO A 179 23.74 -8.92 6.11
N SER A 180 24.50 -7.96 5.56
CA SER A 180 25.95 -8.05 5.49
C SER A 180 26.63 -6.74 5.84
N GLY A 181 27.68 -6.85 6.66
CA GLY A 181 28.46 -5.72 7.15
C GLY A 181 29.19 -6.08 8.45
N SER A 182 30.50 -5.90 8.47
CA SER A 182 31.36 -6.25 9.61
C SER A 182 31.16 -5.31 10.81
N GLU A 183 30.59 -4.13 10.57
CA GLU A 183 30.18 -3.14 11.56
C GLU A 183 28.83 -3.45 12.21
N LEU A 184 28.04 -4.33 11.60
CA LEU A 184 26.65 -4.58 12.01
C LEU A 184 26.56 -5.47 13.26
N VAL A 185 25.57 -5.17 14.09
CA VAL A 185 25.20 -5.96 15.27
C VAL A 185 23.71 -6.24 15.26
N ASP A 186 23.34 -7.47 15.58
CA ASP A 186 21.94 -7.86 15.75
C ASP A 186 21.35 -7.17 16.97
N TYR A 187 20.32 -6.35 16.76
CA TYR A 187 19.69 -5.58 17.83
C TYR A 187 19.13 -6.45 18.95
N ARG A 188 18.80 -7.73 18.67
CA ARG A 188 18.30 -8.70 19.67
C ARG A 188 19.37 -9.11 20.68
N LYS A 189 20.64 -8.88 20.36
CA LYS A 189 21.78 -9.20 21.23
C LYS A 189 22.21 -8.00 22.09
N VAL A 190 21.65 -6.81 21.83
CA VAL A 190 21.96 -5.57 22.55
C VAL A 190 20.93 -5.35 23.65
N ARG A 191 21.39 -5.14 24.88
CA ARG A 191 20.50 -4.97 26.06
C ARG A 191 20.44 -3.52 26.53
N ASP A 192 21.56 -2.81 26.43
CA ASP A 192 21.69 -1.40 26.78
C ASP A 192 22.74 -0.72 25.88
N ASP A 193 22.86 0.60 26.01
CA ASP A 193 23.82 1.42 25.28
C ASP A 193 25.29 1.03 25.56
N LYS A 194 25.58 0.50 26.75
CA LYS A 194 26.92 0.05 27.16
C LYS A 194 27.36 -1.24 26.46
N THR A 195 26.42 -2.05 25.98
CA THR A 195 26.71 -3.26 25.22
C THR A 195 27.10 -3.02 23.75
N LEU A 196 26.97 -1.79 23.23
CA LEU A 196 27.33 -1.47 21.86
C LEU A 196 28.78 -0.93 21.79
N GLU A 197 29.67 -1.74 21.22
CA GLU A 197 31.07 -1.33 21.01
C GLU A 197 31.18 -0.11 20.07
N PRO A 198 32.13 0.81 20.30
CA PRO A 198 32.37 1.92 19.38
C PRO A 198 32.61 1.45 17.94
N GLY A 199 31.90 2.06 16.98
CA GLY A 199 31.98 1.71 15.57
C GLY A 199 31.04 0.58 15.14
N LYS A 200 30.25 0.00 16.06
CA LYS A 200 29.18 -0.93 15.74
C LYS A 200 27.85 -0.21 15.48
N ILE A 201 27.07 -0.73 14.54
CA ILE A 201 25.79 -0.18 14.11
C ILE A 201 24.71 -1.26 14.28
N LEU A 202 23.56 -0.88 14.83
CA LEU A 202 22.41 -1.79 14.93
C LEU A 202 21.86 -2.09 13.53
N GLU A 203 21.79 -3.37 13.19
CA GLU A 203 21.16 -3.80 11.94
C GLU A 203 19.64 -3.72 12.08
N SER A 204 19.04 -2.80 11.33
CA SER A 204 17.59 -2.55 11.33
C SER A 204 16.94 -2.73 9.95
N ASN A 205 17.72 -2.68 8.87
CA ASN A 205 17.20 -2.75 7.51
C ASN A 205 16.52 -4.09 7.26
N SER A 206 17.04 -5.21 7.77
CA SER A 206 16.38 -6.52 7.59
C SER A 206 14.97 -6.55 8.16
N SER A 207 14.74 -5.86 9.27
CA SER A 207 13.42 -5.75 9.89
C SER A 207 12.48 -4.91 9.03
N VAL A 208 12.98 -3.78 8.50
CA VAL A 208 12.22 -2.93 7.56
C VAL A 208 11.88 -3.69 6.28
N LEU A 209 12.85 -4.33 5.64
CA LEU A 209 12.65 -5.10 4.41
C LEU A 209 11.69 -6.27 4.64
N ALA A 210 11.79 -6.99 5.77
CA ALA A 210 10.86 -8.07 6.08
C ALA A 210 9.43 -7.57 6.27
N ALA A 211 9.23 -6.41 6.90
CA ALA A 211 7.90 -5.78 7.00
C ALA A 211 7.36 -5.41 5.62
N MET A 212 8.17 -4.76 4.78
CA MET A 212 7.79 -4.39 3.42
C MET A 212 7.47 -5.61 2.54
N VAL A 213 8.17 -6.73 2.71
CA VAL A 213 7.83 -8.01 2.04
C VAL A 213 6.43 -8.47 2.44
N ARG A 214 6.11 -8.48 3.74
CA ARG A 214 4.78 -8.90 4.24
C ARG A 214 3.67 -7.98 3.74
N GLU A 215 3.87 -6.66 3.81
CA GLU A 215 2.92 -5.66 3.31
C GLU A 215 2.59 -5.85 1.82
N ASN A 216 3.56 -6.35 1.04
CA ASN A 216 3.40 -6.58 -0.39
C ASN A 216 3.14 -8.05 -0.74
N GLY A 217 2.65 -8.85 0.22
CA GLY A 217 2.18 -10.21 -0.02
C GLY A 217 3.29 -11.23 -0.30
N GLY A 218 4.44 -11.09 0.37
CA GLY A 218 5.52 -12.09 0.37
C GLY A 218 5.79 -12.67 1.77
N GLU A 219 6.63 -13.71 1.81
CA GLU A 219 7.06 -14.38 3.03
C GLU A 219 8.56 -14.13 3.26
N PRO A 220 8.96 -13.27 4.23
CA PRO A 220 10.36 -12.97 4.47
C PRO A 220 11.04 -14.03 5.34
N VAL A 221 12.30 -14.33 5.02
CA VAL A 221 13.21 -15.16 5.82
C VAL A 221 14.49 -14.38 6.07
N ILE A 222 14.70 -13.93 7.29
CA ILE A 222 15.92 -13.19 7.68
C ILE A 222 17.01 -14.19 8.06
N TYR A 223 18.16 -14.10 7.40
CA TYR A 223 19.35 -14.90 7.68
C TYR A 223 20.21 -14.23 8.79
N GLU A 224 21.13 -15.00 9.35
CA GLU A 224 22.15 -14.45 10.26
C GLU A 224 23.06 -13.44 9.54
N LEU A 225 23.66 -12.54 10.32
CA LEU A 225 24.61 -11.54 9.83
C LEU A 225 25.81 -12.21 9.15
N VAL A 226 26.10 -11.76 7.92
CA VAL A 226 27.25 -12.25 7.15
C VAL A 226 28.35 -11.18 7.12
N PRO A 227 29.57 -11.47 7.59
CA PRO A 227 30.70 -10.55 7.49
C PRO A 227 31.03 -10.17 6.04
N ASP A 228 31.79 -9.09 5.83
CA ASP A 228 32.21 -8.62 4.50
C ASP A 228 33.28 -9.53 3.87
N ASP A 229 32.86 -10.73 3.48
CA ASP A 229 33.68 -11.74 2.84
C ASP A 229 32.92 -12.37 1.66
N GLN A 230 33.52 -12.33 0.47
CA GLN A 230 32.90 -12.85 -0.76
C GLN A 230 32.52 -14.33 -0.65
N SER A 231 33.35 -15.15 0.00
CA SER A 231 33.09 -16.59 0.11
C SER A 231 31.90 -16.88 1.03
N LEU A 232 31.78 -16.14 2.13
CA LEU A 232 30.66 -16.25 3.06
C LEU A 232 29.37 -15.72 2.46
N ILE A 233 29.40 -14.56 1.79
CA ILE A 233 28.25 -14.00 1.08
C ILE A 233 27.78 -14.96 -0.01
N ARG A 234 28.71 -15.51 -0.80
CA ARG A 234 28.41 -16.53 -1.82
C ARG A 234 27.75 -17.76 -1.23
N ALA A 235 28.27 -18.27 -0.11
CA ALA A 235 27.69 -19.43 0.58
C ALA A 235 26.27 -19.12 1.09
N ALA A 236 26.04 -17.94 1.65
CA ALA A 236 24.73 -17.49 2.13
C ALA A 236 23.71 -17.36 0.98
N ILE A 237 24.11 -16.76 -0.16
CA ILE A 237 23.25 -16.67 -1.36
C ILE A 237 22.88 -18.06 -1.85
N LYS A 238 23.86 -18.97 -1.95
CA LYS A 238 23.59 -20.36 -2.37
C LYS A 238 22.62 -21.05 -1.39
N GLY A 239 22.87 -20.95 -0.09
CA GLY A 239 21.99 -21.52 0.93
C GLY A 239 20.56 -20.98 0.90
N ALA A 240 20.40 -19.69 0.61
CA ALA A 240 19.09 -19.06 0.40
C ALA A 240 18.36 -19.57 -0.85
N LEU A 241 19.07 -19.76 -1.96
CA LEU A 241 18.47 -20.30 -3.18
C LEU A 241 18.08 -21.77 -3.04
N ASP A 242 18.91 -22.55 -2.35
CA ASP A 242 18.73 -23.98 -2.09
C ASP A 242 17.61 -24.24 -1.05
N SER A 243 17.33 -23.30 -0.13
CA SER A 243 16.19 -23.36 0.80
C SER A 243 14.83 -23.10 0.14
N GLY A 244 14.84 -22.76 -1.15
CA GLY A 244 13.62 -22.54 -1.93
C GLY A 244 13.18 -21.08 -2.02
N ALA A 245 13.99 -20.10 -1.61
CA ALA A 245 13.65 -18.68 -1.79
C ALA A 245 13.42 -18.34 -3.27
N ASP A 246 12.40 -17.55 -3.56
CA ASP A 246 12.09 -17.02 -4.89
C ASP A 246 12.89 -15.76 -5.20
N ILE A 247 13.17 -14.95 -4.16
CA ILE A 247 13.97 -13.73 -4.22
C ILE A 247 15.03 -13.78 -3.12
N VAL A 248 16.25 -13.33 -3.43
CA VAL A 248 17.30 -13.12 -2.43
C VAL A 248 17.68 -11.64 -2.41
N ILE A 249 17.67 -11.03 -1.23
CA ILE A 249 18.11 -9.67 -0.98
C ILE A 249 19.36 -9.73 -0.12
N ILE A 250 20.48 -9.21 -0.63
CA ILE A 250 21.68 -8.98 0.15
C ILE A 250 21.66 -7.51 0.55
N ASN A 251 21.39 -7.20 1.81
CA ASN A 251 21.46 -5.83 2.31
C ASN A 251 22.89 -5.56 2.79
N ALA A 252 23.70 -4.95 1.93
CA ALA A 252 25.12 -4.76 2.19
C ALA A 252 25.55 -3.29 2.01
N GLY A 253 26.58 -2.91 2.76
CA GLY A 253 27.29 -1.65 2.58
C GLY A 253 27.75 -1.49 1.13
N SER A 254 27.15 -0.53 0.45
CA SER A 254 27.35 -0.34 -0.97
C SER A 254 28.45 0.69 -1.22
N SER A 255 29.70 0.28 -1.04
CA SER A 255 30.82 1.19 -1.24
C SER A 255 31.35 1.08 -2.67
N ALA A 256 31.41 2.22 -3.37
CA ALA A 256 32.22 2.46 -4.55
C ALA A 256 33.75 2.41 -4.24
N GLY A 257 34.12 1.53 -3.30
CA GLY A 257 35.47 1.21 -2.85
C GLY A 257 36.02 0.00 -3.58
N SER A 258 37.24 -0.39 -3.22
CA SER A 258 38.01 -1.41 -3.95
C SER A 258 37.51 -2.86 -3.81
N LYS A 259 36.46 -3.13 -3.01
CA LYS A 259 35.96 -4.49 -2.73
C LYS A 259 34.43 -4.52 -2.63
N ASP A 260 33.74 -4.55 -3.76
CA ASP A 260 32.30 -4.80 -3.80
C ASP A 260 32.07 -6.33 -3.75
N TYR A 261 32.06 -6.91 -2.55
CA TYR A 261 31.95 -8.35 -2.37
C TYR A 261 30.63 -8.92 -2.91
N THR A 262 29.55 -8.12 -2.88
CA THR A 262 28.21 -8.55 -3.30
C THR A 262 28.14 -8.73 -4.81
N VAL A 263 28.64 -7.78 -5.61
CA VAL A 263 28.62 -7.92 -7.07
C VAL A 263 29.42 -9.13 -7.51
N HIS A 264 30.60 -9.37 -6.94
CA HIS A 264 31.44 -10.51 -7.29
C HIS A 264 30.84 -11.84 -6.86
N ALA A 265 30.20 -11.91 -5.69
CA ALA A 265 29.48 -13.12 -5.27
C ALA A 265 28.31 -13.45 -6.22
N ILE A 266 27.63 -12.44 -6.78
CA ILE A 266 26.57 -12.62 -7.77
C ILE A 266 27.15 -13.05 -9.13
N GLU A 267 28.22 -12.39 -9.61
CA GLU A 267 28.93 -12.74 -10.86
C GLU A 267 29.45 -14.20 -10.82
N ASP A 268 29.96 -14.66 -9.68
CA ASP A 268 30.46 -16.04 -9.51
C ASP A 268 29.36 -17.11 -9.56
N LEU A 269 28.13 -16.75 -9.20
CA LEU A 269 27.01 -17.68 -9.09
C LEU A 269 26.05 -17.61 -10.27
N GLY A 270 26.05 -16.50 -11.03
CA GLY A 270 25.11 -16.25 -12.11
C GLY A 270 25.45 -15.02 -12.92
N GLU A 271 24.45 -14.19 -13.18
CA GLU A 271 24.54 -13.01 -14.04
C GLU A 271 24.27 -11.74 -13.22
N VAL A 272 25.10 -10.71 -13.39
CA VAL A 272 24.76 -9.35 -12.98
C VAL A 272 24.16 -8.62 -14.18
N VAL A 273 22.88 -8.27 -14.07
CA VAL A 273 22.11 -7.57 -15.10
C VAL A 273 22.35 -6.06 -15.04
N VAL A 274 22.37 -5.50 -13.82
CA VAL A 274 22.64 -4.08 -13.58
C VAL A 274 23.57 -3.94 -12.37
N HIS A 275 24.61 -3.12 -12.52
CA HIS A 275 25.53 -2.74 -11.43
C HIS A 275 25.49 -1.22 -11.26
N GLY A 276 24.62 -0.78 -10.36
CA GLY A 276 24.35 0.62 -10.12
C GLY A 276 23.25 1.20 -11.03
N VAL A 277 22.34 1.93 -10.41
CA VAL A 277 21.18 2.57 -11.03
C VAL A 277 21.36 4.08 -10.88
N ALA A 278 20.99 4.86 -11.88
CA ALA A 278 21.01 6.32 -11.84
C ALA A 278 19.84 6.87 -11.00
N MET A 279 19.80 6.52 -9.71
CA MET A 279 18.84 7.01 -8.73
C MET A 279 19.47 7.53 -7.45
N MET A 280 18.82 8.52 -6.82
CA MET A 280 19.24 9.10 -5.55
C MET A 280 18.07 9.21 -4.55
N PRO A 281 18.21 8.66 -3.33
CA PRO A 281 19.20 7.66 -2.92
C PRO A 281 18.99 6.29 -3.60
N GLY A 282 19.97 5.39 -3.50
CA GLY A 282 19.87 4.04 -4.10
C GLY A 282 20.84 3.72 -5.24
N LYS A 283 21.71 4.68 -5.61
CA LYS A 283 22.69 4.51 -6.69
C LYS A 283 23.36 3.13 -6.82
N PRO A 284 23.84 2.48 -5.75
CA PRO A 284 24.65 1.27 -5.89
C PRO A 284 23.84 -0.04 -5.84
N THR A 285 22.54 0.00 -6.12
CA THR A 285 21.72 -1.20 -6.30
C THR A 285 22.31 -2.13 -7.36
N ILE A 286 22.39 -3.42 -7.05
CA ILE A 286 22.80 -4.49 -7.97
C ILE A 286 21.58 -5.36 -8.27
N LEU A 287 21.34 -5.64 -9.55
CA LEU A 287 20.30 -6.55 -10.00
C LEU A 287 20.96 -7.73 -10.67
N GLY A 288 20.74 -8.93 -10.14
CA GLY A 288 21.33 -10.15 -10.65
C GLY A 288 20.33 -11.31 -10.77
N LEU A 289 20.75 -12.33 -11.50
CA LEU A 289 19.99 -13.54 -11.74
C LEU A 289 20.89 -14.76 -11.50
N ILE A 290 20.47 -15.62 -10.59
CA ILE A 290 21.17 -16.89 -10.31
C ILE A 290 20.18 -18.02 -10.54
N LYS A 291 20.49 -18.91 -11.50
CA LYS A 291 19.58 -20.00 -11.93
C LYS A 291 18.16 -19.49 -12.23
N GLY A 292 18.08 -18.31 -12.87
CA GLY A 292 16.82 -17.63 -13.20
C GLY A 292 16.04 -17.04 -12.01
N LYS A 293 16.58 -17.07 -10.78
CA LYS A 293 15.98 -16.42 -9.60
C LYS A 293 16.60 -15.02 -9.38
N PRO A 294 15.78 -13.99 -9.09
CA PRO A 294 16.27 -12.64 -8.81
C PRO A 294 17.09 -12.58 -7.51
N VAL A 295 18.25 -11.95 -7.62
CA VAL A 295 19.15 -11.66 -6.50
C VAL A 295 19.50 -10.18 -6.52
N ILE A 296 19.14 -9.45 -5.46
CA ILE A 296 19.26 -7.99 -5.37
C ILE A 296 20.33 -7.65 -4.34
N GLY A 297 21.39 -6.97 -4.78
CA GLY A 297 22.31 -6.30 -3.88
C GLY A 297 21.71 -4.96 -3.48
N ASN A 298 21.10 -4.93 -2.30
CA ASN A 298 20.42 -3.76 -1.77
C ASN A 298 21.40 -2.86 -1.01
N PRO A 299 21.33 -1.52 -1.18
CA PRO A 299 22.26 -0.62 -0.48
C PRO A 299 22.07 -0.62 1.04
N GLY A 300 23.18 -0.55 1.78
CA GLY A 300 23.17 -0.62 3.25
C GLY A 300 22.61 0.63 3.94
N TYR A 301 22.57 1.79 3.27
CA TYR A 301 21.88 2.96 3.82
C TYR A 301 20.37 2.78 3.80
N SER A 302 19.71 3.00 4.93
CA SER A 302 18.30 2.64 5.13
C SER A 302 17.34 3.21 4.09
N VAL A 303 17.51 4.49 3.72
CA VAL A 303 16.63 5.11 2.71
C VAL A 303 16.90 4.54 1.33
N SER A 304 18.17 4.34 0.99
CA SER A 304 18.56 3.69 -0.27
C SER A 304 18.01 2.25 -0.35
N SER A 305 18.05 1.51 0.75
CA SER A 305 17.53 0.14 0.88
C SER A 305 16.02 0.08 0.61
N VAL A 306 15.26 1.00 1.20
CA VAL A 306 13.80 1.10 1.03
C VAL A 306 13.41 1.49 -0.39
N LEU A 307 14.08 2.49 -0.99
CA LEU A 307 13.78 2.89 -2.37
C LEU A 307 14.15 1.80 -3.38
N SER A 308 15.29 1.16 -3.20
CA SER A 308 15.70 0.04 -4.04
C SER A 308 14.73 -1.15 -3.91
N PHE A 309 14.22 -1.42 -2.71
CA PHE A 309 13.13 -2.38 -2.52
C PHE A 309 11.88 -1.97 -3.30
N ASP A 310 11.40 -0.73 -3.15
CA ASP A 310 10.17 -0.26 -3.80
C ASP A 310 10.27 -0.26 -5.33
N GLN A 311 11.44 0.07 -5.89
CA GLN A 311 11.65 0.08 -7.34
C GLN A 311 11.86 -1.30 -7.95
N PHE A 312 12.46 -2.25 -7.22
CA PHE A 312 12.91 -3.52 -7.80
C PHE A 312 12.33 -4.77 -7.15
N VAL A 313 12.20 -4.82 -5.83
CA VAL A 313 11.69 -6.02 -5.14
C VAL A 313 10.17 -6.04 -5.10
N LYS A 314 9.54 -4.90 -4.77
CA LYS A 314 8.08 -4.80 -4.69
C LYS A 314 7.42 -5.23 -6.01
N PRO A 315 7.80 -4.73 -7.20
CA PRO A 315 7.21 -5.22 -8.45
C PRO A 315 7.39 -6.73 -8.67
N LEU A 316 8.52 -7.32 -8.24
CA LEU A 316 8.73 -8.76 -8.35
C LEU A 316 7.75 -9.57 -7.51
N LEU A 317 7.39 -9.09 -6.32
CA LEU A 317 6.41 -9.76 -5.46
C LEU A 317 5.04 -9.86 -6.16
N TYR A 318 4.65 -8.82 -6.89
CA TYR A 318 3.42 -8.81 -7.68
C TYR A 318 3.55 -9.69 -8.92
N ILE A 319 4.64 -9.55 -9.70
CA ILE A 319 4.91 -10.36 -10.91
C ILE A 319 4.87 -11.86 -10.59
N LEU A 320 5.51 -12.29 -9.50
CA LEU A 320 5.55 -13.70 -9.09
C LEU A 320 4.18 -14.25 -8.70
N GLN A 321 3.23 -13.39 -8.34
CA GLN A 321 1.84 -13.75 -8.04
C GLN A 321 0.89 -13.44 -9.20
N GLY A 322 1.40 -13.08 -10.37
CA GLY A 322 0.58 -12.73 -11.53
C GLY A 322 -0.23 -11.45 -11.38
N ALA A 323 0.11 -10.61 -10.41
CA ALA A 323 -0.52 -9.31 -10.18
C ALA A 323 0.38 -8.16 -10.62
N GLU A 324 -0.17 -6.96 -10.60
CA GLU A 324 0.57 -5.71 -10.75
C GLU A 324 0.48 -4.90 -9.46
N ALA A 325 1.54 -4.15 -9.16
CA ALA A 325 1.51 -3.23 -8.03
C ALA A 325 0.54 -2.08 -8.34
N ALA A 326 -0.26 -1.68 -7.35
CA ALA A 326 -1.09 -0.48 -7.49
C ALA A 326 -0.20 0.74 -7.78
N GLU A 327 -0.68 1.62 -8.67
CA GLU A 327 -0.01 2.90 -8.89
C GLU A 327 -0.06 3.74 -7.61
N PRO A 328 1.04 4.43 -7.24
CA PRO A 328 1.02 5.36 -6.13
C PRO A 328 -0.02 6.46 -6.36
N HIS A 329 -0.80 6.80 -5.32
CA HIS A 329 -1.67 7.97 -5.38
C HIS A 329 -0.80 9.23 -5.48
N LYS A 330 -1.11 10.11 -6.43
CA LYS A 330 -0.34 11.33 -6.68
C LYS A 330 -1.20 12.56 -6.49
N ILE A 331 -0.61 13.60 -5.91
CA ILE A 331 -1.24 14.92 -5.79
C ILE A 331 -0.30 16.00 -6.30
N ARG A 332 -0.88 17.13 -6.67
CA ARG A 332 -0.13 18.34 -7.02
C ARG A 332 0.25 19.13 -5.78
N VAL A 333 1.52 19.44 -5.65
CA VAL A 333 2.09 20.17 -4.52
C VAL A 333 2.98 21.31 -4.98
N ARG A 334 3.15 22.33 -4.14
CA ARG A 334 4.13 23.41 -4.36
C ARG A 334 5.26 23.33 -3.34
N PRO A 335 6.53 23.30 -3.78
CA PRO A 335 7.66 23.34 -2.86
C PRO A 335 7.67 24.59 -1.99
N THR A 336 8.08 24.46 -0.73
CA THR A 336 8.22 25.63 0.16
C THR A 336 9.48 26.47 -0.11
N ARG A 337 10.41 25.96 -0.93
CA ARG A 337 11.64 26.60 -1.38
C ARG A 337 12.13 25.93 -2.67
N ASP A 338 13.05 26.58 -3.39
CA ASP A 338 13.67 25.98 -4.58
C ASP A 338 14.44 24.71 -4.19
N ILE A 339 14.31 23.68 -5.00
CA ILE A 339 14.82 22.34 -4.76
C ILE A 339 15.88 22.04 -5.82
N PRO A 340 17.19 22.25 -5.56
CA PRO A 340 18.22 21.87 -6.51
C PRO A 340 18.34 20.35 -6.61
N SER A 341 18.73 19.84 -7.78
CA SER A 341 19.05 18.43 -8.03
C SER A 341 20.25 18.31 -8.98
N LYS A 342 20.58 17.09 -9.39
CA LYS A 342 21.76 16.80 -10.21
C LYS A 342 21.34 16.11 -11.51
N LEU A 343 21.85 16.61 -12.63
CA LEU A 343 21.66 15.99 -13.95
C LEU A 343 22.24 14.56 -13.98
N GLY A 344 21.58 13.71 -14.76
CA GLY A 344 21.95 12.32 -15.02
C GLY A 344 21.56 11.34 -13.91
N ILE A 345 20.75 11.76 -12.92
CA ILE A 345 20.28 10.91 -11.83
C ILE A 345 18.83 11.28 -11.51
N GLU A 346 17.94 10.31 -11.44
CA GLU A 346 16.58 10.53 -10.94
C GLU A 346 16.60 10.64 -9.41
N GLU A 347 16.04 11.71 -8.85
CA GLU A 347 16.01 11.91 -7.40
C GLU A 347 14.62 11.64 -6.81
N PHE A 348 14.59 10.80 -5.79
CA PHE A 348 13.42 10.49 -4.97
C PHE A 348 13.48 11.32 -3.69
N LEU A 349 12.96 12.55 -3.78
CA LEU A 349 13.01 13.50 -2.69
C LEU A 349 11.82 13.29 -1.75
N ARG A 350 12.12 12.83 -0.53
CA ARG A 350 11.16 12.77 0.56
C ARG A 350 10.73 14.17 0.96
N VAL A 351 9.43 14.38 1.09
CA VAL A 351 8.83 15.65 1.48
C VAL A 351 7.82 15.44 2.59
N SER A 352 7.71 16.45 3.44
CA SER A 352 6.55 16.59 4.31
C SER A 352 5.48 17.43 3.63
N ILE A 353 4.22 17.00 3.69
CA ILE A 353 3.12 17.61 2.95
C ILE A 353 2.00 18.00 3.91
N GLY A 354 1.45 19.20 3.70
CA GLY A 354 0.20 19.62 4.33
C GLY A 354 -0.55 20.62 3.46
N LYS A 355 -1.83 20.83 3.74
CA LYS A 355 -2.64 21.80 3.02
C LYS A 355 -2.66 23.14 3.75
N VAL A 356 -2.15 24.20 3.13
CA VAL A 356 -2.16 25.58 3.67
C VAL A 356 -3.04 26.43 2.77
N GLY A 357 -4.17 26.90 3.30
CA GLY A 357 -5.19 27.58 2.49
C GLY A 357 -5.77 26.65 1.41
N ASP A 358 -5.65 27.04 0.15
CA ASP A 358 -6.15 26.28 -1.00
C ASP A 358 -5.13 25.32 -1.62
N ARG A 359 -3.90 25.27 -1.10
CA ARG A 359 -2.76 24.58 -1.74
C ARG A 359 -2.14 23.52 -0.86
N TYR A 360 -1.71 22.43 -1.47
CA TYR A 360 -0.76 21.51 -0.84
C TYR A 360 0.65 22.09 -0.95
N VAL A 361 1.34 22.15 0.17
CA VAL A 361 2.71 22.63 0.27
C VAL A 361 3.61 21.46 0.64
N ALA A 362 4.75 21.35 -0.06
CA ALA A 362 5.71 20.28 0.16
C ALA A 362 7.03 20.87 0.69
N THR A 363 7.43 20.45 1.88
CA THR A 363 8.71 20.84 2.46
C THR A 363 9.73 19.71 2.32
N PRO A 364 10.86 19.93 1.62
CA PRO A 364 11.93 18.96 1.52
C PRO A 364 12.47 18.52 2.87
N LEU A 365 12.56 17.20 3.07
CA LEU A 365 13.25 16.61 4.22
C LEU A 365 14.76 16.49 3.94
N ALA A 366 15.53 16.20 4.99
CA ALA A 366 16.97 16.02 4.88
C ALA A 366 17.34 14.89 3.90
N ARG A 367 18.32 15.15 3.02
CA ARG A 367 18.71 14.22 1.95
C ARG A 367 19.62 13.07 2.38
N ALA A 368 19.96 12.99 3.66
CA ALA A 368 20.81 11.94 4.20
C ALA A 368 20.22 10.54 3.94
N ALA A 369 20.96 9.70 3.23
CA ALA A 369 20.53 8.37 2.82
C ALA A 369 20.45 7.38 4.01
N GLY A 370 21.23 7.62 5.07
CA GLY A 370 21.20 6.81 6.30
C GLY A 370 20.14 7.24 7.32
N SER A 371 19.44 8.36 7.10
CA SER A 371 18.50 8.91 8.09
C SER A 371 17.12 8.29 7.96
N ILE A 372 16.90 7.14 8.62
CA ILE A 372 15.60 6.44 8.65
C ILE A 372 14.45 7.36 9.10
N THR A 373 14.70 8.32 10.00
CA THR A 373 13.71 9.29 10.49
C THR A 373 13.10 10.17 9.40
N THR A 374 13.77 10.32 8.25
CA THR A 374 13.21 11.03 7.10
C THR A 374 12.13 10.23 6.38
N LEU A 375 12.16 8.90 6.47
CA LEU A 375 11.09 8.05 5.93
C LEU A 375 9.88 8.05 6.86
N THR A 376 10.10 7.99 8.18
CA THR A 376 9.00 7.99 9.15
C THR A 376 8.24 9.32 9.20
N ARG A 377 8.89 10.42 8.76
CA ARG A 377 8.31 11.77 8.68
C ARG A 377 7.83 12.16 7.28
N ALA A 378 8.08 11.34 6.26
CA ALA A 378 7.69 11.68 4.90
C ALA A 378 6.19 11.41 4.71
N GLU A 379 5.47 12.38 4.18
CA GLU A 379 4.10 12.20 3.69
C GLU A 379 4.07 11.90 2.19
N GLY A 380 5.14 12.21 1.47
CA GLY A 380 5.25 11.88 0.05
C GLY A 380 6.67 11.92 -0.49
N ILE A 381 6.80 11.56 -1.76
CA ILE A 381 8.02 11.59 -2.55
C ILE A 381 7.78 12.41 -3.81
N ILE A 382 8.60 13.44 -4.01
CA ILE A 382 8.69 14.14 -5.30
C ILE A 382 9.80 13.48 -6.11
N ARG A 383 9.47 13.07 -7.35
CA ARG A 383 10.44 12.53 -8.30
C ARG A 383 10.98 13.65 -9.18
N ILE A 384 12.28 13.93 -9.06
CA ILE A 384 12.97 14.91 -9.89
C ILE A 384 13.61 14.14 -11.06
N PRO A 385 13.17 14.37 -12.31
CA PRO A 385 13.68 13.64 -13.47
C PRO A 385 15.19 13.82 -13.67
N GLU A 386 15.85 12.84 -14.27
CA GLU A 386 17.30 12.85 -14.50
C GLU A 386 17.79 14.03 -15.37
N LEU A 387 16.92 14.60 -16.20
CA LEU A 387 17.22 15.75 -17.06
C LEU A 387 16.93 17.10 -16.40
N SER A 388 16.59 17.11 -15.09
CA SER A 388 16.26 18.32 -14.34
C SER A 388 17.38 18.72 -13.37
N GLU A 389 17.69 20.01 -13.34
CA GLU A 389 18.59 20.62 -12.34
C GLU A 389 17.88 20.95 -11.02
N GLY A 390 16.57 20.73 -10.94
CA GLY A 390 15.79 21.02 -9.75
C GLY A 390 14.35 21.44 -10.05
N ILE A 391 13.67 21.90 -9.01
CA ILE A 391 12.28 22.37 -9.07
C ILE A 391 12.20 23.74 -8.42
N SER A 392 11.56 24.71 -9.08
CA SER A 392 11.33 26.02 -8.48
C SER A 392 10.18 25.97 -7.46
N GLN A 393 10.27 26.77 -6.39
CA GLN A 393 9.15 26.99 -5.45
C GLN A 393 7.91 27.63 -6.09
N SER A 394 8.06 28.19 -7.30
CA SER A 394 6.95 28.77 -8.06
C SER A 394 6.18 27.74 -8.88
N GLU A 395 6.76 26.56 -9.08
CA GLU A 395 6.21 25.48 -9.89
C GLU A 395 5.35 24.55 -9.05
N GLU A 396 4.37 23.95 -9.72
CA GLU A 396 3.54 22.89 -9.15
C GLU A 396 4.00 21.55 -9.72
N VAL A 397 4.24 20.59 -8.84
CA VAL A 397 4.81 19.28 -9.19
C VAL A 397 4.01 18.15 -8.57
N GLU A 398 4.14 16.95 -9.13
CA GLU A 398 3.50 15.77 -8.56
C GLU A 398 4.32 15.20 -7.39
N ALA A 399 3.63 14.83 -6.32
CA ALA A 399 4.18 14.04 -5.23
C ALA A 399 3.40 12.72 -5.11
N GLU A 400 4.13 11.61 -5.05
CA GLU A 400 3.61 10.29 -4.73
C GLU A 400 3.37 10.22 -3.21
N LEU A 401 2.15 9.94 -2.78
CA LEU A 401 1.81 9.92 -1.37
C LEU A 401 2.23 8.62 -0.68
N LEU A 402 2.74 8.77 0.54
CA LEU A 402 3.07 7.68 1.47
C LEU A 402 2.00 7.51 2.57
N VAL A 403 1.03 8.42 2.63
CA VAL A 403 -0.07 8.45 3.58
C VAL A 403 -1.39 8.67 2.85
N ASP A 404 -2.52 8.48 3.53
CA ASP A 404 -3.83 8.83 2.99
C ASP A 404 -3.93 10.36 2.78
N GLU A 405 -4.51 10.80 1.67
CA GLU A 405 -4.67 12.23 1.38
C GLU A 405 -5.47 12.96 2.47
N LYS A 406 -6.44 12.28 3.10
CA LYS A 406 -7.23 12.86 4.20
C LYS A 406 -6.36 13.30 5.39
N ASP A 407 -5.24 12.62 5.60
CA ASP A 407 -4.32 12.95 6.69
C ASP A 407 -3.65 14.30 6.43
N LEU A 408 -3.41 14.64 5.16
CA LEU A 408 -2.80 15.90 4.75
C LEU A 408 -3.71 17.10 4.96
N LEU A 409 -5.03 16.89 4.83
CA LEU A 409 -6.05 17.89 5.11
C LEU A 409 -6.09 18.26 6.61
N ASN A 410 -5.73 17.31 7.47
CA ASN A 410 -5.69 17.49 8.91
C ASN A 410 -4.28 17.83 9.43
N THR A 411 -3.35 18.23 8.54
CA THR A 411 -1.98 18.57 8.93
C THR A 411 -1.80 20.06 9.18
N VAL A 412 -1.47 20.43 10.42
CA VAL A 412 -0.96 21.75 10.78
C VAL A 412 0.54 21.82 10.43
N VAL A 413 0.82 22.54 9.35
CA VAL A 413 2.18 22.83 8.88
C VAL A 413 2.86 23.93 9.72
N PHE A 414 3.92 23.56 10.43
CA PHE A 414 4.82 24.41 11.20
C PHE A 414 6.17 24.54 10.47
N ILE A 415 6.59 25.77 10.16
CA ILE A 415 7.90 26.05 9.53
C ILE A 415 8.56 27.19 10.27
N GLY A 416 9.74 26.96 10.87
CA GLY A 416 10.45 28.02 11.58
C GLY A 416 11.60 27.50 12.43
N SER A 417 11.80 28.12 13.59
CA SER A 417 12.74 27.63 14.60
C SER A 417 12.28 26.34 15.26
N HIS A 418 13.25 25.47 15.58
CA HIS A 418 12.99 24.21 16.25
C HIS A 418 12.55 24.44 17.70
N ASP A 419 11.45 23.81 18.08
CA ASP A 419 10.95 23.82 19.45
C ASP A 419 10.44 22.42 19.80
N MET A 420 11.04 21.80 20.82
CA MET A 420 10.73 20.42 21.25
C MET A 420 9.31 20.30 21.84
N THR A 421 8.72 21.40 22.29
CA THR A 421 7.35 21.39 22.81
C THR A 421 6.32 21.11 21.71
N ILE A 422 6.66 21.37 20.45
CA ILE A 422 5.79 21.09 19.31
C ILE A 422 5.52 19.59 19.16
N ASP A 423 6.52 18.74 19.40
CA ASP A 423 6.34 17.29 19.36
C ASP A 423 5.44 16.81 20.51
N LEU A 424 5.53 17.43 21.70
CA LEU A 424 4.66 17.13 22.84
C LEU A 424 3.22 17.60 22.60
N ILE A 425 3.04 18.78 22.00
CA ILE A 425 1.72 19.29 21.61
C ILE A 425 1.11 18.39 20.54
N ALA A 426 1.90 17.91 19.58
CA ALA A 426 1.43 16.99 18.55
C ALA A 426 0.89 15.68 19.15
N ASP A 427 1.52 15.18 20.23
CA ASP A 427 1.05 14.02 20.98
C ASP A 427 -0.24 14.31 21.76
N GLU A 428 -0.27 15.42 22.51
CA GLU A 428 -1.44 15.78 23.33
C GLU A 428 -2.70 16.05 22.46
N ILE A 429 -2.54 16.63 21.27
CA ILE A 429 -3.65 16.82 20.33
C ILE A 429 -4.25 15.47 19.89
N ARG A 430 -3.41 14.47 19.63
CA ARG A 430 -3.86 13.14 19.19
C ARG A 430 -4.54 12.36 20.30
N LYS A 431 -4.11 12.55 21.54
CA LYS A 431 -4.68 11.90 22.73
C LYS A 431 -6.18 12.19 22.90
N GLU A 432 -6.65 13.35 22.46
CA GLU A 432 -8.07 13.71 22.49
C GLU A 432 -8.90 13.07 21.35
N GLY A 433 -8.30 12.20 20.53
CA GLY A 433 -8.97 11.54 19.41
C GLY A 433 -9.07 12.41 18.15
N ASN A 434 -8.44 13.59 18.15
CA ASN A 434 -8.37 14.44 16.97
C ASN A 434 -7.41 13.83 15.94
N ALA A 435 -7.85 13.74 14.68
CA ALA A 435 -7.01 13.28 13.57
C ALA A 435 -5.98 14.35 13.10
N ILE A 436 -5.75 15.38 13.91
CA ILE A 436 -4.86 16.49 13.59
C ILE A 436 -3.40 16.01 13.70
N ARG A 437 -2.62 16.27 12.66
CA ARG A 437 -1.19 16.00 12.59
C ARG A 437 -0.43 17.32 12.66
N ILE A 438 0.75 17.33 13.27
CA ILE A 438 1.68 18.45 13.14
C ILE A 438 2.83 18.01 12.23
N SER A 439 3.05 18.76 11.16
CA SER A 439 4.27 18.67 10.36
C SER A 439 5.18 19.81 10.78
N SER A 440 6.38 19.49 11.26
CA SER A 440 7.36 20.49 11.70
C SER A 440 8.62 20.46 10.85
N SER A 441 9.03 21.61 10.33
CA SER A 441 10.24 21.79 9.53
C SER A 441 11.09 22.94 10.05
N ASN A 442 12.35 22.62 10.35
CA ASN A 442 13.30 23.57 10.95
C ASN A 442 14.06 24.32 9.86
N VAL A 443 13.77 25.60 9.68
CA VAL A 443 14.45 26.50 8.71
C VAL A 443 15.00 27.76 9.38
N GLY A 444 14.92 27.83 10.71
CA GLY A 444 15.28 29.00 11.50
C GLY A 444 14.20 30.09 11.49
N SER A 445 14.30 31.01 12.46
CA SER A 445 13.27 32.02 12.74
C SER A 445 12.92 32.87 11.51
N LEU A 446 13.94 33.39 10.82
CA LEU A 446 13.71 34.27 9.67
C LEU A 446 13.09 33.50 8.49
N GLY A 447 13.53 32.26 8.26
CA GLY A 447 12.95 31.38 7.25
C GLY A 447 11.47 31.10 7.52
N GLY A 448 11.10 30.92 8.79
CA GLY A 448 9.71 30.74 9.21
C GLY A 448 8.83 31.98 8.98
N LEU A 449 9.31 33.18 9.32
CA LEU A 449 8.60 34.42 9.00
C LEU A 449 8.40 34.60 7.48
N ILE A 450 9.40 34.24 6.67
CA ILE A 450 9.28 34.25 5.21
C ILE A 450 8.24 33.22 4.73
N ALA A 451 8.20 32.02 5.33
CA ALA A 451 7.21 30.99 5.00
C ALA A 451 5.77 31.44 5.30
N LEU A 452 5.53 32.07 6.47
CA LEU A 452 4.24 32.68 6.79
C LEU A 452 3.84 33.74 5.77
N ARG A 453 4.76 34.63 5.39
CA ARG A 453 4.51 35.67 4.37
C ARG A 453 4.10 35.07 3.03
N LYS A 454 4.74 33.97 2.64
CA LYS A 454 4.44 33.22 1.41
C LYS A 454 3.20 32.33 1.52
N ARG A 455 2.57 32.24 2.70
CA ARG A 455 1.45 31.34 2.99
C ARG A 455 1.81 29.87 2.74
N THR A 456 3.02 29.47 3.12
CA THR A 456 3.51 28.10 3.00
C THR A 456 3.54 27.34 4.33
N CYS A 457 3.11 27.97 5.43
CA CYS A 457 2.87 27.33 6.72
C CYS A 457 1.71 28.02 7.45
N HIS A 458 1.17 27.35 8.47
CA HIS A 458 0.18 27.89 9.39
C HIS A 458 0.83 28.59 10.58
N ILE A 459 1.95 28.04 11.08
CA ILE A 459 2.62 28.48 12.30
C ILE A 459 4.14 28.57 12.03
N SER A 460 4.80 29.55 12.65
CA SER A 460 6.25 29.71 12.61
C SER A 460 6.80 30.06 13.98
N GLY A 461 7.72 29.23 14.50
CA GLY A 461 8.53 29.58 15.67
C GLY A 461 9.57 30.66 15.33
N SER A 462 9.76 31.63 16.23
CA SER A 462 10.74 32.71 16.08
C SER A 462 11.46 33.02 17.39
N HIS A 463 12.78 33.16 17.32
CA HIS A 463 13.68 33.60 18.38
C HIS A 463 14.68 34.63 17.84
N LEU A 464 14.19 35.76 17.34
CA LEU A 464 15.01 36.83 16.75
C LEU A 464 15.16 37.96 17.76
N LEU A 465 16.38 38.22 18.24
CA LEU A 465 16.69 39.36 19.10
C LEU A 465 16.97 40.59 18.24
N ASP A 466 16.28 41.68 18.54
CA ASP A 466 16.62 43.00 18.04
C ASP A 466 17.71 43.62 18.93
N PRO A 467 18.92 43.87 18.43
CA PRO A 467 20.02 44.37 19.25
C PRO A 467 19.82 45.83 19.69
N ASP A 468 19.03 46.61 18.95
CA ASP A 468 18.83 48.04 19.25
C ASP A 468 17.75 48.23 20.33
N SER A 469 16.67 47.45 20.26
CA SER A 469 15.55 47.53 21.20
C SER A 469 15.64 46.53 22.37
N GLY A 470 16.46 45.49 22.24
CA GLY A 470 16.54 44.38 23.20
C GLY A 470 15.30 43.46 23.19
N GLN A 471 14.33 43.70 22.30
CA GLN A 471 13.10 42.92 22.22
C GLN A 471 13.26 41.70 21.31
N TYR A 472 12.59 40.62 21.66
CA TYR A 472 12.49 39.45 20.78
C TYR A 472 11.28 39.57 19.84
N ASN A 473 11.48 39.13 18.59
CA ASN A 473 10.49 38.85 17.55
C ASN A 473 9.68 40.02 17.00
N LEU A 474 9.20 40.95 17.83
CA LEU A 474 8.20 41.96 17.44
C LEU A 474 8.66 42.83 16.26
N SER A 475 9.88 43.37 16.29
CA SER A 475 10.40 44.21 15.20
C SER A 475 10.57 43.43 13.89
N TYR A 476 10.97 42.16 13.97
CA TYR A 476 11.06 41.27 12.82
C TYR A 476 9.68 40.89 12.27
N ILE A 477 8.71 40.59 13.13
CA ILE A 477 7.33 40.32 12.73
C ILE A 477 6.75 41.54 11.99
N GLN A 478 6.87 42.74 12.58
CA GLN A 478 6.40 43.97 11.95
C GLN A 478 7.08 44.25 10.61
N ARG A 479 8.36 43.92 10.46
CA ARG A 479 9.12 44.11 9.22
C ARG A 479 8.76 43.10 8.13
N TYR A 480 8.72 41.82 8.47
CA TYR A 480 8.61 40.72 7.50
C TYR A 480 7.17 40.31 7.20
N LEU A 481 6.25 40.48 8.17
CA LEU A 481 4.84 40.12 8.06
C LEU A 481 3.91 41.35 7.94
N LYS A 482 4.45 42.52 7.58
CA LYS A 482 3.68 43.74 7.39
C LYS A 482 2.47 43.50 6.49
N GLY A 483 1.27 43.77 7.01
CA GLY A 483 0.01 43.64 6.28
C GLY A 483 -0.58 42.23 6.23
N LEU A 484 0.05 41.23 6.87
CA LEU A 484 -0.57 39.93 7.12
C LEU A 484 -1.24 39.92 8.51
N PRO A 485 -2.49 39.43 8.61
CA PRO A 485 -3.11 39.17 9.91
C PRO A 485 -2.43 37.96 10.54
N VAL A 486 -1.70 38.18 11.64
CA VAL A 486 -1.03 37.14 12.41
C VAL A 486 -1.33 37.32 13.89
N ALA A 487 -1.50 36.20 14.60
CA ALA A 487 -1.52 36.17 16.06
C ALA A 487 -0.10 35.90 16.56
N VAL A 488 0.33 36.66 17.58
CA VAL A 488 1.68 36.57 18.18
C VAL A 488 1.55 36.16 19.63
#